data_AF-A0A427NHG3-F1
#
_entry.id   AF-A0A427NHG3-F1
#
_cell.length_a   1.000
_cell.length_b   1.000
_cell.length_c   1.000
_cell.angle_alpha   90.00
_cell.angle_beta   90.00
_cell.angle_gamma   90.00
#
_symmetry.space_group_name_H-M   'P 1'
#
loop_
_entity.id
_entity.type
_entity.pdbx_description
1 polymer ?
#
loop_
_entity_poly.entity_id
_entity_poly.type
_entity_poly.pdbx_seq_one_letter_code
_entity_poly.pdbx_strand_id
1 'polypeptide(L)'
;MRSLPNPMPARVALDAFRTLFEKAEGWRVVEEIAQDHVGDLILSNDKGQTYVANLKTFNEGRADRVTALFAQALLEARAYAKRQKMRPAILIWVGSAPPSLIQRLADFHAEFADREPFAVLSADGTRYVRFPGLDISEHPGQSTRSYSRSRNVQPGLAFSDLNQWMLKLLLAIDIKRENLIGAEGRRYTTATDLARAADVSVMTATRLIHALKQEGFIETKPFLKVVQRRKLAQRWKAEYLRQAAAVPMKFLVPAAPDVQLRKVLKNEGGTLGLFAAADALGVGHVSGVPPTVWVPSLMEAENWRPLRRAKEGERPDLVLQQPGFPQSLGRGVVYRDGLPVTDIIQTWLDVSAHPARGAEQAAELEHGVLVNVTGEGA
;
A
#
# COMPACT_ATOMS: atom_id res chain seq x y z
N MET A 1 -4.62 -24.18 15.40
CA MET A 1 -5.72 -23.22 15.60
C MET A 1 -5.55 -22.10 14.60
N ARG A 2 -6.48 -21.94 13.65
CA ARG A 2 -6.47 -20.82 12.69
C ARG A 2 -6.72 -19.53 13.47
N SER A 3 -5.77 -18.60 13.45
CA SER A 3 -6.00 -17.25 13.97
C SER A 3 -7.11 -16.59 13.15
N LEU A 4 -8.21 -16.25 13.80
CA LEU A 4 -9.24 -15.40 13.23
C LEU A 4 -8.59 -14.05 12.85
N PRO A 5 -8.91 -13.48 11.67
CA PRO A 5 -8.43 -12.15 11.33
C PRO A 5 -8.99 -11.12 12.31
N ASN A 6 -8.11 -10.22 12.75
CA ASN A 6 -8.39 -9.11 13.66
C ASN A 6 -9.67 -8.35 13.23
N PRO A 7 -10.75 -8.33 14.03
CA PRO A 7 -11.91 -7.51 13.75
C PRO A 7 -11.56 -6.05 14.05
N MET A 8 -11.40 -5.21 13.02
CA MET A 8 -11.44 -3.75 13.24
C MET A 8 -12.79 -3.42 13.90
N PRO A 9 -12.82 -2.67 15.01
CA PRO A 9 -14.04 -2.54 15.78
C PRO A 9 -15.09 -1.78 14.96
N ALA A 10 -16.25 -2.41 14.72
CA ALA A 10 -17.40 -1.83 14.02
C ALA A 10 -17.75 -0.38 14.48
N ARG A 11 -17.36 -0.03 15.70
CA ARG A 11 -17.38 1.31 16.27
C ARG A 11 -16.69 2.37 15.41
N VAL A 12 -15.51 2.12 14.85
CA VAL A 12 -14.78 3.10 14.01
C VAL A 12 -15.56 3.41 12.73
N ALA A 13 -16.12 2.37 12.09
CA ALA A 13 -16.94 2.55 10.90
C ALA A 13 -18.22 3.33 11.23
N LEU A 14 -18.87 3.00 12.36
CA LEU A 14 -20.06 3.69 12.83
C LEU A 14 -19.80 5.17 13.11
N ASP A 15 -18.71 5.49 13.83
CA ASP A 15 -18.31 6.86 14.17
C ASP A 15 -17.98 7.69 12.92
N ALA A 16 -17.37 7.07 11.89
CA ALA A 16 -17.09 7.73 10.62
C ALA A 16 -18.38 8.10 9.86
N PHE A 17 -19.37 7.21 9.82
CA PHE A 17 -20.67 7.51 9.23
C PHE A 17 -21.47 8.54 10.04
N ARG A 18 -21.43 8.49 11.38
CA ARG A 18 -22.04 9.53 12.23
C ARG A 18 -21.46 10.91 11.92
N THR A 19 -20.13 11.01 11.93
CA THR A 19 -19.40 12.25 11.62
C THR A 19 -19.74 12.78 10.23
N LEU A 20 -19.89 11.89 9.23
CA LEU A 20 -20.28 12.25 7.87
C LEU A 20 -21.64 12.96 7.83
N PHE A 21 -22.66 12.38 8.47
CA PHE A 21 -24.03 12.91 8.42
C PHE A 21 -24.24 14.10 9.37
N GLU A 22 -23.57 14.15 10.52
CA GLU A 22 -23.63 15.31 11.44
C GLU A 22 -22.98 16.56 10.86
N LYS A 23 -21.96 16.41 10.01
CA LYS A 23 -21.31 17.53 9.31
C LYS A 23 -22.01 17.92 8.01
N ALA A 24 -22.91 17.08 7.49
CA ALA A 24 -23.62 17.35 6.25
C ALA A 24 -24.78 18.30 6.54
N GLU A 25 -24.83 19.44 5.84
CA GLU A 25 -25.98 20.33 5.90
C GLU A 25 -27.24 19.56 5.48
N GLY A 26 -28.29 19.67 6.30
CA GLY A 26 -29.58 19.07 6.04
C GLY A 26 -29.78 17.61 6.43
N TRP A 27 -28.83 17.05 7.19
CA TRP A 27 -28.89 15.69 7.73
C TRP A 27 -28.64 15.67 9.24
N ARG A 28 -29.30 14.72 9.92
CA ARG A 28 -29.12 14.46 11.34
C ARG A 28 -29.18 12.97 11.63
N VAL A 29 -28.31 12.52 12.52
CA VAL A 29 -28.39 11.17 13.10
C VAL A 29 -29.41 11.22 14.23
N VAL A 30 -30.42 10.35 14.19
CA VAL A 30 -31.42 10.26 15.26
C VAL A 30 -30.88 9.26 16.29
N GLU A 31 -30.45 9.75 17.45
CA GLU A 31 -30.03 8.87 18.54
C GLU A 31 -31.25 8.30 19.24
N GLU A 32 -31.55 7.03 18.98
CA GLU A 32 -32.33 6.20 19.90
C GLU A 32 -31.95 4.72 19.71
N ILE A 33 -31.16 4.22 20.66
CA ILE A 33 -30.94 2.78 20.87
C ILE A 33 -32.15 2.29 21.67
N ALA A 34 -33.28 2.10 21.00
CA ALA A 34 -34.34 1.27 21.54
C ALA A 34 -33.95 -0.20 21.30
N GLN A 35 -34.08 -1.05 22.33
CA GLN A 35 -33.66 -2.46 22.36
C GLN A 35 -34.28 -3.37 21.27
N ASP A 36 -35.14 -2.82 20.41
CA ASP A 36 -35.86 -3.51 19.33
C ASP A 36 -35.56 -2.95 17.92
N HIS A 37 -34.54 -2.11 17.76
CA HIS A 37 -34.20 -1.56 16.43
C HIS A 37 -33.33 -2.51 15.62
N VAL A 38 -33.80 -2.83 14.42
CA VAL A 38 -33.19 -3.86 13.56
C VAL A 38 -32.17 -3.25 12.58
N GLY A 39 -31.69 -2.02 12.76
CA GLY A 39 -30.69 -1.38 11.88
C GLY A 39 -29.62 -0.62 12.68
N ASP A 40 -28.47 -0.33 12.04
CA ASP A 40 -27.28 0.21 12.70
C ASP A 40 -27.32 1.73 12.92
N LEU A 41 -28.01 2.48 12.04
CA LEU A 41 -28.21 3.94 12.16
C LEU A 41 -29.59 4.37 11.67
N ILE A 42 -30.19 5.37 12.33
CA ILE A 42 -31.36 6.10 11.82
C ILE A 42 -30.92 7.50 11.38
N LEU A 43 -31.21 7.84 10.13
CA LEU A 43 -30.85 9.12 9.51
C LEU A 43 -32.12 9.88 9.17
N SER A 44 -32.18 11.17 9.49
CA SER A 44 -33.27 12.04 9.07
C SER A 44 -32.72 13.20 8.26
N ASN A 45 -33.42 13.56 7.19
CA ASN A 45 -33.13 14.79 6.46
C ASN A 45 -34.05 15.95 6.91
N ASP A 46 -33.72 17.16 6.51
CA ASP A 46 -34.49 18.38 6.81
C ASP A 46 -35.90 18.40 6.21
N LYS A 47 -36.17 17.51 5.25
CA LYS A 47 -37.51 17.29 4.68
C LYS A 47 -38.36 16.35 5.52
N GLY A 48 -37.89 15.93 6.70
CA GLY A 48 -38.58 15.05 7.62
C GLY A 48 -38.61 13.57 7.18
N GLN A 49 -37.80 13.18 6.20
CA GLN A 49 -37.72 11.78 5.76
C GLN A 49 -36.70 11.03 6.61
N THR A 50 -37.14 9.89 7.16
CA THR A 50 -36.31 9.00 7.98
C THR A 50 -35.87 7.76 7.22
N TYR A 51 -34.62 7.38 7.43
CA TYR A 51 -33.97 6.24 6.81
C TYR A 51 -33.41 5.32 7.89
N VAL A 52 -33.65 4.02 7.77
CA VAL A 52 -32.96 2.99 8.54
C VAL A 52 -31.80 2.46 7.70
N ALA A 53 -30.60 2.66 8.21
CA ALA A 53 -29.36 2.37 7.53
C ALA A 53 -28.69 1.13 8.13
N ASN A 54 -28.30 0.19 7.28
CA ASN A 54 -27.62 -1.04 7.67
C ASN A 54 -26.14 -0.96 7.26
N LEU A 55 -25.25 -1.15 8.22
CA LEU A 55 -23.81 -1.04 8.09
C LEU A 55 -23.17 -2.42 7.92
N LYS A 56 -22.51 -2.63 6.78
CA LYS A 56 -21.61 -3.79 6.58
C LYS A 56 -20.16 -3.34 6.53
N THR A 57 -19.31 -4.01 7.29
CA THR A 57 -17.88 -3.70 7.40
C THR A 57 -17.02 -4.83 6.83
N PHE A 58 -15.88 -4.48 6.21
CA PHE A 58 -14.96 -5.46 5.62
C PHE A 58 -13.50 -5.01 5.62
N ASN A 59 -12.58 -5.97 5.79
CA ASN A 59 -11.13 -5.71 5.80
C ASN A 59 -10.52 -5.57 4.39
N GLU A 60 -11.17 -6.10 3.34
CA GLU A 60 -10.65 -6.21 1.97
C GLU A 60 -11.66 -5.71 0.93
N GLY A 61 -11.27 -4.79 0.04
CA GLY A 61 -12.13 -4.19 -1.00
C GLY A 61 -12.45 -5.09 -2.20
N ARG A 62 -12.51 -6.41 -2.02
CA ARG A 62 -12.71 -7.36 -3.12
C ARG A 62 -14.13 -7.25 -3.70
N ALA A 63 -14.20 -6.88 -4.97
CA ALA A 63 -15.44 -6.47 -5.62
C ALA A 63 -16.51 -7.56 -5.70
N ASP A 64 -16.17 -8.85 -5.79
CA ASP A 64 -17.12 -9.97 -5.69
C ASP A 64 -17.75 -10.07 -4.30
N ARG A 65 -16.94 -9.98 -3.25
CA ARG A 65 -17.39 -10.10 -1.85
C ARG A 65 -18.21 -8.89 -1.39
N VAL A 66 -17.74 -7.70 -1.71
CA VAL A 66 -18.43 -6.45 -1.33
C VAL A 66 -19.76 -6.33 -2.05
N THR A 67 -19.87 -6.77 -3.32
CA THR A 67 -21.15 -6.76 -4.05
C THR A 67 -22.15 -7.74 -3.44
N ALA A 68 -21.73 -8.95 -3.06
CA ALA A 68 -22.60 -9.92 -2.39
C ALA A 68 -23.14 -9.37 -1.04
N LEU A 69 -22.27 -8.71 -0.27
CA LEU A 69 -22.69 -8.08 0.99
C LEU A 69 -23.54 -6.83 0.78
N PHE A 70 -23.30 -6.07 -0.28
CA PHE A 70 -24.18 -4.97 -0.66
C PHE A 70 -25.59 -5.47 -0.96
N ALA A 71 -25.72 -6.56 -1.72
CA ALA A 71 -27.00 -7.20 -1.97
C ALA A 71 -27.67 -7.67 -0.67
N GLN A 72 -26.91 -8.28 0.24
CA GLN A 72 -27.41 -8.67 1.56
C GLN A 72 -27.87 -7.45 2.38
N ALA A 73 -27.06 -6.38 2.44
CA ALA A 73 -27.38 -5.16 3.16
C ALA A 73 -28.63 -4.48 2.60
N LEU A 74 -28.79 -4.47 1.28
CA LEU A 74 -29.98 -3.95 0.60
C LEU A 74 -31.24 -4.74 1.00
N LEU A 75 -31.18 -6.07 0.98
CA LEU A 75 -32.31 -6.92 1.37
C LEU A 75 -32.68 -6.75 2.85
N GLU A 76 -31.68 -6.74 3.73
CA GLU A 76 -31.87 -6.53 5.16
C GLU A 76 -32.44 -5.14 5.45
N ALA A 77 -31.86 -4.08 4.86
CA ALA A 77 -32.34 -2.70 5.02
C ALA A 77 -33.80 -2.56 4.58
N ARG A 78 -34.21 -3.18 3.46
CA ARG A 78 -35.61 -3.22 3.01
C ARG A 78 -36.53 -3.90 4.03
N ALA A 79 -36.10 -5.04 4.56
CA ALA A 79 -36.87 -5.77 5.57
C ALA A 79 -37.06 -4.94 6.85
N TYR A 80 -36.01 -4.26 7.30
CA TYR A 80 -36.04 -3.41 8.49
C TYR A 80 -36.88 -2.15 8.28
N ALA A 81 -36.70 -1.49 7.14
CA ALA A 81 -37.46 -0.32 6.71
C ALA A 81 -38.97 -0.61 6.66
N LYS A 82 -39.36 -1.77 6.12
CA LYS A 82 -40.77 -2.19 6.07
C LYS A 82 -41.37 -2.37 7.46
N ARG A 83 -40.63 -2.97 8.40
CA ARG A 83 -41.10 -3.19 9.79
C ARG A 83 -41.28 -1.87 10.54
N GLN A 84 -40.40 -0.90 10.30
CA GLN A 84 -40.35 0.37 11.04
C GLN A 84 -41.03 1.54 10.30
N LYS A 85 -41.66 1.29 9.14
CA LYS A 85 -42.26 2.31 8.26
C LYS A 85 -41.30 3.45 7.90
N MET A 86 -40.01 3.13 7.73
CA MET A 86 -38.95 4.06 7.31
C MET A 86 -38.48 3.74 5.90
N ARG A 87 -37.58 4.55 5.36
CA ARG A 87 -36.91 4.25 4.08
C ARG A 87 -35.63 3.42 4.32
N PRO A 88 -35.30 2.46 3.46
CA PRO A 88 -34.04 1.72 3.58
C PRO A 88 -32.84 2.58 3.13
N ALA A 89 -31.70 2.40 3.77
CA ALA A 89 -30.41 2.93 3.35
C ALA A 89 -29.28 1.92 3.60
N ILE A 90 -28.20 2.02 2.83
CA ILE A 90 -27.08 1.07 2.88
C ILE A 90 -25.78 1.80 3.19
N LEU A 91 -25.04 1.32 4.18
CA LEU A 91 -23.73 1.84 4.55
C LEU A 91 -22.70 0.72 4.44
N ILE A 92 -21.64 0.97 3.68
CA ILE A 92 -20.57 0.01 3.47
C ILE A 92 -19.26 0.62 3.94
N TRP A 93 -18.54 -0.09 4.80
CA TRP A 93 -17.18 0.23 5.19
C TRP A 93 -16.21 -0.82 4.65
N VAL A 94 -15.16 -0.40 3.95
CA VAL A 94 -14.13 -1.30 3.42
C VAL A 94 -12.72 -0.81 3.76
N GLY A 95 -11.74 -1.72 3.82
CA GLY A 95 -10.33 -1.33 3.99
C GLY A 95 -9.82 -0.40 2.88
N SER A 96 -10.24 -0.63 1.63
CA SER A 96 -9.93 0.22 0.47
C SER A 96 -11.10 0.18 -0.52
N ALA A 97 -11.45 1.33 -1.10
CA ALA A 97 -12.54 1.44 -2.07
C ALA A 97 -12.02 2.00 -3.41
N PRO A 98 -11.37 1.18 -4.24
CA PRO A 98 -10.92 1.63 -5.55
C PRO A 98 -12.12 2.06 -6.42
N PRO A 99 -11.94 2.97 -7.39
CA PRO A 99 -13.03 3.46 -8.25
C PRO A 99 -13.79 2.34 -8.97
N SER A 100 -13.11 1.24 -9.31
CA SER A 100 -13.74 0.07 -9.94
C SER A 100 -14.71 -0.67 -9.02
N LEU A 101 -14.45 -0.69 -7.71
CA LEU A 101 -15.39 -1.22 -6.72
C LEU A 101 -16.61 -0.32 -6.63
N ILE A 102 -16.39 1.00 -6.49
CA ILE A 102 -17.48 1.98 -6.41
C ILE A 102 -18.36 1.92 -7.65
N GLN A 103 -17.76 1.90 -8.84
CA GLN A 103 -18.49 1.79 -10.10
C GLN A 103 -19.30 0.50 -10.16
N ARG A 104 -18.71 -0.65 -9.78
CA ARG A 104 -19.46 -1.91 -9.74
C ARG A 104 -20.65 -1.86 -8.79
N LEU A 105 -20.48 -1.26 -7.61
CA LEU A 105 -21.58 -1.12 -6.65
C LEU A 105 -22.66 -0.17 -7.17
N ALA A 106 -22.27 0.92 -7.83
CA ALA A 106 -23.19 1.84 -8.48
C ALA A 106 -23.96 1.18 -9.64
N ASP A 107 -23.28 0.40 -10.49
CA ASP A 107 -23.89 -0.34 -11.59
C ASP A 107 -24.86 -1.40 -11.05
N PHE A 108 -24.42 -2.19 -10.06
CA PHE A 108 -25.26 -3.18 -9.39
C PHE A 108 -26.48 -2.54 -8.73
N HIS A 109 -26.30 -1.39 -8.06
CA HIS A 109 -27.40 -0.65 -7.45
C HIS A 109 -28.37 -0.11 -8.50
N ALA A 110 -27.87 0.42 -9.61
CA ALA A 110 -28.70 0.92 -10.71
C ALA A 110 -29.51 -0.21 -11.39
N GLU A 111 -28.96 -1.41 -11.46
CA GLU A 111 -29.59 -2.57 -12.08
C GLU A 111 -30.60 -3.28 -11.17
N PHE A 112 -30.29 -3.43 -9.87
CA PHE A 112 -31.04 -4.32 -8.97
C PHE A 112 -31.74 -3.63 -7.81
N ALA A 113 -31.50 -2.33 -7.58
CA ALA A 113 -32.05 -1.60 -6.45
C ALA A 113 -33.09 -0.56 -6.89
N ASP A 114 -33.99 -0.19 -5.97
CA ASP A 114 -35.09 0.75 -6.19
C ASP A 114 -34.68 2.15 -5.72
N ARG A 115 -33.47 2.58 -6.13
CA ARG A 115 -32.86 3.89 -5.82
C ARG A 115 -32.69 4.18 -4.33
N GLU A 116 -32.50 3.15 -3.51
CA GLU A 116 -32.17 3.33 -2.10
C GLU A 116 -30.90 4.14 -1.92
N PRO A 117 -30.84 5.09 -0.98
CA PRO A 117 -29.61 5.78 -0.69
C PRO A 117 -28.52 4.81 -0.21
N PHE A 118 -27.31 4.99 -0.70
CA PHE A 118 -26.18 4.24 -0.20
C PHE A 118 -24.90 5.05 -0.11
N ALA A 119 -24.02 4.63 0.80
CA ALA A 119 -22.72 5.21 0.98
C ALA A 119 -21.66 4.14 1.19
N VAL A 120 -20.47 4.39 0.66
CA VAL A 120 -19.27 3.60 0.82
C VAL A 120 -18.17 4.51 1.38
N LEU A 121 -17.64 4.14 2.54
CA LEU A 121 -16.47 4.76 3.13
C LEU A 121 -15.33 3.74 3.21
N SER A 122 -14.10 4.23 3.15
CA SER A 122 -12.92 3.37 3.31
C SER A 122 -11.90 3.93 4.28
N ALA A 123 -11.07 3.03 4.82
CA ALA A 123 -9.95 3.39 5.67
C ALA A 123 -8.88 4.22 4.94
N ASP A 124 -8.80 4.15 3.60
CA ASP A 124 -7.90 4.97 2.77
C ASP A 124 -8.44 6.37 2.44
N GLY A 125 -9.62 6.74 2.95
CA GLY A 125 -10.20 8.08 2.83
C GLY A 125 -11.12 8.28 1.61
N THR A 126 -11.48 7.21 0.90
CA THR A 126 -12.49 7.29 -0.17
C THR A 126 -13.88 7.49 0.42
N ARG A 127 -14.64 8.41 -0.16
CA ARG A 127 -16.02 8.74 0.24
C ARG A 127 -16.91 8.75 -0.99
N TYR A 128 -17.78 7.76 -1.09
CA TYR A 128 -18.85 7.73 -2.08
C TYR A 128 -20.19 7.76 -1.36
N VAL A 129 -21.01 8.77 -1.60
CA VAL A 129 -22.28 9.01 -0.91
C VAL A 129 -23.32 9.37 -1.94
N ARG A 130 -24.45 8.67 -1.92
CA ARG A 130 -25.62 8.93 -2.75
C ARG A 130 -26.85 8.97 -1.87
N PHE A 131 -27.08 10.14 -1.28
CA PHE A 131 -28.24 10.42 -0.44
C PHE A 131 -29.02 11.64 -0.99
N PRO A 132 -30.34 11.76 -0.74
CA PRO A 132 -31.10 12.90 -1.22
C PRO A 132 -30.56 14.23 -0.69
N GLY A 133 -30.01 15.06 -1.57
CA GLY A 133 -29.37 16.33 -1.18
C GLY A 133 -27.94 16.19 -0.63
N LEU A 134 -27.38 14.98 -0.62
CA LEU A 134 -26.00 14.71 -0.20
C LEU A 134 -25.34 13.74 -1.20
N ASP A 135 -24.67 14.31 -2.18
CA ASP A 135 -23.92 13.58 -3.21
C ASP A 135 -22.42 13.89 -3.05
N ILE A 136 -21.64 12.86 -2.71
CA ILE A 136 -20.19 12.96 -2.54
C ILE A 136 -19.54 11.87 -3.38
N SER A 137 -18.54 12.23 -4.17
CA SER A 137 -17.69 11.27 -4.87
C SER A 137 -16.25 11.76 -4.77
N GLU A 138 -15.64 11.52 -3.62
CA GLU A 138 -14.27 11.92 -3.29
C GLU A 138 -13.39 10.67 -3.21
N HIS A 139 -12.31 10.68 -3.98
CA HIS A 139 -11.28 9.65 -3.91
C HIS A 139 -9.97 10.32 -3.45
N PRO A 140 -9.12 9.62 -2.69
CA PRO A 140 -7.78 10.14 -2.38
C PRO A 140 -7.04 10.43 -3.70
N GLY A 141 -6.81 11.73 -3.97
CA GLY A 141 -6.14 12.22 -5.18
C GLY A 141 -6.99 13.05 -6.16
N GLN A 142 -8.30 13.21 -5.93
CA GLN A 142 -9.14 14.08 -6.77
C GLN A 142 -9.13 15.55 -6.30
N SER A 143 -7.98 16.21 -6.43
CA SER A 143 -7.98 17.67 -6.64
C SER A 143 -7.96 17.94 -8.14
N THR A 144 -9.09 18.47 -8.63
CA THR A 144 -9.32 19.19 -9.90
C THR A 144 -8.56 18.73 -11.15
N ARG A 145 -9.26 18.05 -12.07
CA ARG A 145 -9.23 18.35 -13.51
C ARG A 145 -10.28 17.55 -14.29
N SER A 146 -11.28 18.29 -14.72
CA SER A 146 -12.05 18.25 -15.98
C SER A 146 -11.96 16.98 -16.85
N TYR A 147 -13.12 16.37 -17.04
CA TYR A 147 -13.57 15.53 -18.16
C TYR A 147 -12.60 15.33 -19.34
N SER A 148 -12.17 14.08 -19.53
CA SER A 148 -12.01 13.52 -20.88
C SER A 148 -12.24 12.01 -20.86
N ARG A 149 -13.35 11.61 -21.50
CA ARG A 149 -13.71 10.31 -22.12
C ARG A 149 -13.14 9.03 -21.51
N SER A 150 -14.09 8.19 -21.09
CA SER A 150 -13.95 6.75 -20.89
C SER A 150 -13.13 6.07 -22.00
N ARG A 151 -11.95 5.60 -21.62
CA ARG A 151 -11.32 4.43 -22.24
C ARG A 151 -11.32 3.35 -21.17
N ASN A 152 -11.68 2.12 -21.54
CA ASN A 152 -11.55 0.93 -20.71
C ASN A 152 -10.23 0.96 -19.92
N VAL A 153 -10.29 1.30 -18.64
CA VAL A 153 -9.11 1.29 -17.76
C VAL A 153 -8.88 -0.16 -17.39
N GLN A 154 -8.13 -0.87 -18.23
CA GLN A 154 -7.38 -2.02 -17.74
C GLN A 154 -6.56 -1.55 -16.54
N PRO A 155 -6.48 -2.32 -15.44
CA PRO A 155 -5.73 -1.89 -14.27
C PRO A 155 -4.31 -1.57 -14.73
N GLY A 156 -3.90 -0.32 -14.52
CA GLY A 156 -2.55 0.14 -14.84
C GLY A 156 -1.50 -0.68 -14.08
N LEU A 157 -0.25 -0.50 -14.46
CA LEU A 157 0.89 -1.09 -13.78
C LEU A 157 0.83 -0.73 -12.29
N ALA A 158 0.59 -1.76 -11.47
CA ALA A 158 0.68 -1.69 -10.03
C ALA A 158 2.04 -2.23 -9.57
N PHE A 159 2.72 -1.49 -8.69
CA PHE A 159 3.97 -1.91 -8.07
C PHE A 159 3.70 -2.75 -6.81
N SER A 160 2.95 -3.85 -6.97
CA SER A 160 2.78 -4.81 -5.87
C SER A 160 4.12 -5.44 -5.48
N ASP A 161 4.18 -6.02 -4.28
CA ASP A 161 5.39 -6.61 -3.72
C ASP A 161 6.11 -7.57 -4.70
N LEU A 162 5.39 -8.57 -5.23
CA LEU A 162 5.95 -9.51 -6.21
C LEU A 162 6.23 -8.88 -7.58
N ASN A 163 5.49 -7.84 -7.98
CA ASN A 163 5.75 -7.13 -9.23
C ASN A 163 7.08 -6.37 -9.16
N GLN A 164 7.37 -5.75 -8.02
CA GLN A 164 8.63 -5.07 -7.79
C GLN A 164 9.81 -6.05 -7.81
N TRP A 165 9.65 -7.23 -7.21
CA TRP A 165 10.66 -8.30 -7.33
C TRP A 165 10.92 -8.69 -8.79
N MET A 166 9.87 -8.93 -9.56
CA MET A 166 10.01 -9.25 -10.99
C MET A 166 10.64 -8.12 -11.80
N LEU A 167 10.37 -6.84 -11.46
CA LEU A 167 11.03 -5.69 -12.08
C LEU A 167 12.53 -5.66 -11.76
N LYS A 168 12.92 -5.94 -10.51
CA LYS A 168 14.32 -6.07 -10.11
C LYS A 168 15.04 -7.15 -10.94
N LEU A 169 14.41 -8.31 -11.15
CA LEU A 169 14.96 -9.37 -12.00
C LEU A 169 15.18 -8.92 -13.45
N LEU A 170 14.20 -8.23 -14.04
CA LEU A 170 14.30 -7.71 -15.41
C LEU A 170 15.44 -6.69 -15.58
N LEU A 171 15.77 -5.95 -14.52
CA LEU A 171 16.80 -4.92 -14.52
C LEU A 171 18.18 -5.41 -14.02
N ALA A 172 18.26 -6.61 -13.45
CA ALA A 172 19.48 -7.14 -12.84
C ALA A 172 20.67 -7.20 -13.84
N ILE A 173 20.42 -7.54 -15.10
CA ILE A 173 21.46 -7.61 -16.15
C ILE A 173 22.09 -6.24 -16.49
N ASP A 174 21.40 -5.16 -16.16
CA ASP A 174 21.86 -3.80 -16.42
C ASP A 174 22.75 -3.26 -15.28
N ILE A 175 22.78 -3.94 -14.14
CA ILE A 175 23.65 -3.61 -13.00
C ILE A 175 25.01 -4.28 -13.24
N LYS A 176 26.02 -3.47 -13.59
CA LYS A 176 27.34 -3.98 -14.02
C LYS A 176 28.27 -4.38 -12.88
N ARG A 177 28.09 -3.77 -11.70
CA ARG A 177 28.92 -4.08 -10.53
C ARG A 177 28.35 -5.30 -9.81
N GLU A 178 29.22 -6.27 -9.55
CA GLU A 178 28.85 -7.52 -8.91
C GLU A 178 28.34 -7.32 -7.47
N ASN A 179 27.51 -8.27 -7.03
CA ASN A 179 27.00 -8.37 -5.66
C ASN A 179 26.18 -7.15 -5.18
N LEU A 180 25.67 -6.32 -6.09
CA LEU A 180 24.79 -5.21 -5.76
C LEU A 180 23.30 -5.60 -5.71
N ILE A 181 22.94 -6.77 -6.23
CA ILE A 181 21.57 -7.27 -6.26
C ILE A 181 21.56 -8.77 -6.01
N GLY A 182 20.59 -9.27 -5.24
CA GLY A 182 20.39 -10.70 -4.96
C GLY A 182 19.81 -11.50 -6.13
N ALA A 183 20.03 -11.03 -7.37
CA ALA A 183 19.47 -11.60 -8.59
C ALA A 183 20.56 -11.87 -9.62
N GLU A 184 20.43 -12.98 -10.33
CA GLU A 184 21.30 -13.30 -11.47
C GLU A 184 20.99 -12.37 -12.65
N GLY A 185 22.03 -11.72 -13.19
CA GLY A 185 21.93 -10.86 -14.37
C GLY A 185 21.74 -11.68 -15.65
N ARG A 186 20.49 -11.94 -16.04
CA ARG A 186 20.16 -12.70 -17.26
C ARG A 186 18.98 -12.09 -18.04
N ARG A 187 18.87 -12.49 -19.32
CA ARG A 187 17.75 -12.10 -20.19
C ARG A 187 16.62 -13.11 -20.06
N TYR A 188 15.39 -12.62 -20.01
CA TYR A 188 14.17 -13.43 -20.03
C TYR A 188 13.51 -13.30 -21.40
N THR A 189 13.11 -14.42 -22.01
CA THR A 189 12.43 -14.39 -23.32
C THR A 189 10.91 -14.37 -23.17
N THR A 190 10.37 -15.08 -22.17
CA THR A 190 8.92 -15.15 -21.94
C THR A 190 8.52 -14.82 -20.51
N ALA A 191 7.22 -14.54 -20.31
CA ALA A 191 6.64 -14.38 -18.97
C ALA A 191 6.77 -15.66 -18.12
N THR A 192 6.77 -16.85 -18.75
CA THR A 192 6.97 -18.13 -18.08
C THR A 192 8.39 -18.24 -17.52
N ASP A 193 9.40 -17.78 -18.26
CA ASP A 193 10.79 -17.80 -17.78
C ASP A 193 10.99 -16.83 -16.63
N LEU A 194 10.39 -15.64 -16.72
CA LEU A 194 10.38 -14.68 -15.62
C LEU A 194 9.64 -15.25 -14.39
N ALA A 195 8.50 -15.91 -14.57
CA ALA A 195 7.74 -16.52 -13.48
C ALA A 195 8.56 -17.59 -12.74
N ARG A 196 9.27 -18.44 -13.49
CA ARG A 196 10.17 -19.46 -12.93
C ARG A 196 11.30 -18.83 -12.13
N ALA A 197 11.92 -17.78 -12.68
CA ALA A 197 13.00 -17.05 -12.00
C ALA A 197 12.53 -16.35 -10.73
N ALA A 198 11.32 -15.81 -10.79
CA ALA A 198 10.71 -15.07 -9.70
C ALA A 198 10.04 -15.97 -8.68
N ASP A 199 9.94 -17.29 -8.89
CA ASP A 199 9.16 -18.20 -8.05
C ASP A 199 7.74 -17.67 -7.79
N VAL A 200 7.00 -17.44 -8.87
CA VAL A 200 5.60 -17.01 -8.86
C VAL A 200 4.79 -17.77 -9.91
N SER A 201 3.46 -17.66 -9.84
CA SER A 201 2.61 -18.23 -10.89
C SER A 201 2.85 -17.56 -12.25
N VAL A 202 2.75 -18.34 -13.33
CA VAL A 202 2.83 -17.82 -14.71
C VAL A 202 1.80 -16.72 -14.96
N MET A 203 0.61 -16.83 -14.34
CA MET A 203 -0.44 -15.81 -14.41
C MET A 203 -0.01 -14.48 -13.80
N THR A 204 0.69 -14.50 -12.66
CA THR A 204 1.22 -13.28 -12.00
C THR A 204 2.21 -12.56 -12.92
N ALA A 205 3.18 -13.30 -13.49
CA ALA A 205 4.15 -12.72 -14.42
C ALA A 205 3.48 -12.23 -15.71
N THR A 206 2.52 -12.99 -16.26
CA THR A 206 1.81 -12.61 -17.49
C THR A 206 1.04 -11.30 -17.30
N ARG A 207 0.40 -11.11 -16.13
CA ARG A 207 -0.29 -9.86 -15.79
C ARG A 207 0.68 -8.68 -15.71
N LEU A 208 1.84 -8.86 -15.09
CA LEU A 208 2.88 -7.83 -15.05
C LEU A 208 3.35 -7.45 -16.46
N ILE A 209 3.72 -8.44 -17.28
CA ILE A 209 4.21 -8.21 -18.65
C ILE A 209 3.15 -7.52 -19.50
N HIS A 210 1.88 -7.91 -19.37
CA HIS A 210 0.78 -7.24 -20.06
C HIS A 210 0.63 -5.79 -19.60
N ALA A 211 0.65 -5.51 -18.29
CA ALA A 211 0.56 -4.15 -17.77
C ALA A 211 1.73 -3.27 -18.22
N LEU A 212 2.96 -3.79 -18.17
CA LEU A 212 4.14 -3.10 -18.68
C LEU A 212 4.04 -2.82 -20.18
N LYS A 213 3.51 -3.77 -20.97
CA LYS A 213 3.32 -3.61 -22.42
C LYS A 213 2.27 -2.55 -22.74
N GLN A 214 1.13 -2.57 -22.05
CA GLN A 214 0.04 -1.60 -22.23
C GLN A 214 0.49 -0.17 -21.95
N GLU A 215 1.41 -0.01 -20.99
CA GLU A 215 1.95 1.31 -20.63
C GLU A 215 3.24 1.68 -21.38
N GLY A 216 3.72 0.81 -22.27
CA GLY A 216 4.90 1.05 -23.10
C GLY A 216 6.24 0.94 -22.37
N PHE A 217 6.29 0.26 -21.23
CA PHE A 217 7.50 0.07 -20.40
C PHE A 217 8.29 -1.20 -20.73
N ILE A 218 7.83 -2.03 -21.68
CA ILE A 218 8.54 -3.25 -22.05
C ILE A 218 8.45 -3.56 -23.54
N GLU A 219 9.60 -3.92 -24.12
CA GLU A 219 9.69 -4.61 -25.40
C GLU A 219 9.76 -6.12 -25.15
N THR A 220 9.00 -6.92 -25.91
CA THR A 220 8.90 -8.36 -25.66
C THR A 220 9.70 -9.23 -26.63
N LYS A 221 10.40 -8.64 -27.60
CA LYS A 221 11.18 -9.35 -28.62
C LYS A 221 12.53 -8.67 -28.84
N PRO A 222 13.63 -9.42 -29.01
CA PRO A 222 13.72 -10.88 -28.88
C PRO A 222 13.70 -11.35 -27.41
N PHE A 223 13.82 -10.44 -26.46
CA PHE A 223 13.74 -10.68 -25.02
C PHE A 223 12.85 -9.62 -24.36
N LEU A 224 12.42 -9.89 -23.13
CA LEU A 224 11.75 -8.95 -22.24
C LEU A 224 12.73 -7.86 -21.82
N LYS A 225 12.63 -6.69 -22.43
CA LYS A 225 13.51 -5.53 -22.18
C LYS A 225 12.70 -4.37 -21.62
N VAL A 226 13.05 -3.91 -20.43
CA VAL A 226 12.46 -2.69 -19.86
C VAL A 226 12.94 -1.47 -20.64
N VAL A 227 11.98 -0.67 -21.10
CA VAL A 227 12.17 0.58 -21.86
C VAL A 227 11.47 1.75 -21.16
N GLN A 228 11.69 2.98 -21.63
CA GLN A 228 11.22 4.20 -20.95
C GLN A 228 11.62 4.23 -19.46
N ARG A 229 12.86 3.79 -19.18
CA ARG A 229 13.39 3.52 -17.84
C ARG A 229 13.23 4.70 -16.89
N ARG A 230 13.49 5.93 -17.36
CA ARG A 230 13.32 7.15 -16.58
C ARG A 230 11.88 7.35 -16.09
N LYS A 231 10.91 7.12 -16.95
CA LYS A 231 9.47 7.26 -16.61
C LYS A 231 9.00 6.13 -15.70
N LEU A 232 9.48 4.90 -15.90
CA LEU A 232 9.22 3.79 -14.98
C LEU A 232 9.81 4.08 -13.59
N ALA A 233 11.06 4.54 -13.53
CA ALA A 233 11.77 4.88 -12.31
C ALA A 233 11.05 5.97 -11.50
N GLN A 234 10.59 7.04 -12.16
CA GLN A 234 9.80 8.09 -11.51
C GLN A 234 8.53 7.55 -10.86
N ARG A 235 7.81 6.66 -11.56
CA ARG A 235 6.60 6.04 -11.00
C ARG A 235 6.91 5.08 -9.87
N TRP A 236 7.99 4.32 -9.97
CA TRP A 236 8.38 3.39 -8.93
C TRP A 236 8.77 4.12 -7.64
N LYS A 237 9.54 5.22 -7.75
CA LYS A 237 9.85 6.09 -6.60
C LYS A 237 8.61 6.66 -5.94
N ALA A 238 7.54 6.96 -6.71
CA ALA A 238 6.30 7.51 -6.16
C ALA A 238 5.65 6.57 -5.13
N GLU A 239 5.83 5.25 -5.27
CA GLU A 239 5.33 4.24 -4.32
C GLU A 239 6.04 4.30 -2.95
N TYR A 240 7.24 4.89 -2.91
CA TYR A 240 8.08 5.02 -1.72
C TYR A 240 8.01 6.42 -1.08
N LEU A 241 7.15 7.31 -1.58
CA LEU A 241 6.90 8.62 -0.95
C LEU A 241 6.29 8.47 0.45
N ARG A 242 5.48 7.42 0.67
CA ARG A 242 4.95 7.11 2.00
C ARG A 242 6.03 6.42 2.83
N GLN A 243 6.50 7.09 3.87
CA GLN A 243 7.50 6.55 4.77
C GLN A 243 6.92 5.43 5.64
N ALA A 244 7.73 4.40 5.85
CA ALA A 244 7.42 3.34 6.79
C ALA A 244 7.40 3.89 8.22
N ALA A 245 6.61 3.26 9.08
CA ALA A 245 6.68 3.53 10.52
C ALA A 245 8.12 3.29 11.00
N ALA A 246 8.62 4.23 11.81
CA ALA A 246 10.01 4.26 12.24
C ALA A 246 10.08 4.33 13.76
N VAL A 247 10.89 3.46 14.35
CA VAL A 247 11.09 3.42 15.80
C VAL A 247 12.57 3.69 16.10
N PRO A 248 12.91 4.86 16.65
CA PRO A 248 14.28 5.18 17.03
C PRO A 248 14.68 4.37 18.27
N MET A 249 15.80 3.65 18.18
CA MET A 249 16.29 2.77 19.24
C MET A 249 17.70 3.18 19.70
N LYS A 250 18.02 2.80 20.94
CA LYS A 250 19.37 2.84 21.50
C LYS A 250 19.76 1.47 22.02
N PHE A 251 21.06 1.20 22.01
CA PHE A 251 21.60 0.03 22.69
C PHE A 251 21.55 0.22 24.20
N LEU A 252 21.23 -0.85 24.92
CA LEU A 252 21.27 -0.85 26.38
C LEU A 252 22.70 -0.89 26.93
N VAL A 253 23.61 -1.55 26.22
CA VAL A 253 25.01 -1.68 26.62
C VAL A 253 25.87 -0.63 25.90
N PRO A 254 26.76 0.09 26.59
CA PRO A 254 27.72 0.99 25.94
C PRO A 254 28.77 0.19 25.17
N ALA A 255 28.82 0.34 23.85
CA ALA A 255 29.89 -0.15 22.97
C ALA A 255 29.81 0.59 21.63
N ALA A 256 30.85 0.46 20.80
CA ALA A 256 30.88 1.04 19.46
C ALA A 256 29.63 0.62 18.65
N PRO A 257 28.84 1.59 18.11
CA PRO A 257 27.56 1.30 17.46
C PRO A 257 27.63 0.21 16.38
N ASP A 258 28.68 0.21 15.56
CA ASP A 258 28.85 -0.76 14.46
C ASP A 258 29.00 -2.19 14.96
N VAL A 259 29.75 -2.39 16.04
CA VAL A 259 29.95 -3.72 16.65
C VAL A 259 28.63 -4.23 17.22
N GLN A 260 27.85 -3.35 17.85
CA GLN A 260 26.56 -3.71 18.41
C GLN A 260 25.52 -4.00 17.33
N LEU A 261 25.49 -3.18 16.27
CA LEU A 261 24.60 -3.36 15.12
C LEU A 261 24.84 -4.72 14.46
N ARG A 262 26.10 -5.08 14.20
CA ARG A 262 26.47 -6.39 13.66
C ARG A 262 25.99 -7.53 14.55
N LYS A 263 26.17 -7.40 15.87
CA LYS A 263 25.75 -8.41 16.85
C LYS A 263 24.22 -8.57 16.88
N VAL A 264 23.48 -7.46 16.87
CA VAL A 264 22.01 -7.49 16.83
C VAL A 264 21.51 -8.13 15.55
N LEU A 265 22.01 -7.71 14.38
CA LEU A 265 21.59 -8.28 13.09
C LEU A 265 21.87 -9.79 12.99
N LYS A 266 22.98 -10.25 13.56
CA LYS A 266 23.33 -11.68 13.59
C LYS A 266 22.41 -12.50 14.51
N ASN A 267 21.99 -11.94 15.64
CA ASN A 267 21.26 -12.67 16.68
C ASN A 267 19.74 -12.57 16.53
N GLU A 268 19.25 -11.36 16.28
CA GLU A 268 17.82 -11.04 16.23
C GLU A 268 17.28 -10.99 14.79
N GLY A 269 18.17 -10.88 13.80
CA GLY A 269 17.85 -10.77 12.38
C GLY A 269 17.64 -9.32 11.92
N GLY A 270 17.02 -9.17 10.75
CA GLY A 270 16.79 -7.88 10.08
C GLY A 270 17.67 -7.69 8.85
N THR A 271 17.55 -6.54 8.19
CA THR A 271 18.31 -6.22 6.98
C THR A 271 18.70 -4.74 7.00
N LEU A 272 19.97 -4.43 6.78
CA LEU A 272 20.43 -3.04 6.66
C LEU A 272 19.78 -2.37 5.46
N GLY A 273 19.22 -1.19 5.67
CA GLY A 273 18.54 -0.39 4.64
C GLY A 273 19.07 1.04 4.54
N LEU A 274 18.48 1.79 3.59
CA LEU A 274 18.72 3.22 3.40
C LEU A 274 20.22 3.56 3.27
N PHE A 275 20.70 4.62 3.92
CA PHE A 275 22.08 5.09 3.81
C PHE A 275 23.10 4.07 4.32
N ALA A 276 22.78 3.34 5.39
CA ALA A 276 23.66 2.28 5.89
C ALA A 276 23.81 1.13 4.89
N ALA A 277 22.77 0.83 4.11
CA ALA A 277 22.89 -0.10 2.98
C ALA A 277 23.78 0.47 1.87
N ALA A 278 23.61 1.74 1.51
CA ALA A 278 24.47 2.39 0.51
C ALA A 278 25.96 2.34 0.91
N ASP A 279 26.27 2.64 2.18
CA ASP A 279 27.62 2.53 2.75
C ASP A 279 28.13 1.09 2.68
N ALA A 280 27.34 0.10 3.12
CA ALA A 280 27.72 -1.32 3.09
C ALA A 280 27.90 -1.87 1.67
N LEU A 281 27.21 -1.31 0.68
CA LEU A 281 27.37 -1.61 -0.74
C LEU A 281 28.58 -0.86 -1.37
N GLY A 282 29.23 0.03 -0.62
CA GLY A 282 30.34 0.85 -1.09
C GLY A 282 29.93 1.84 -2.17
N VAL A 283 28.75 2.45 -2.01
CA VAL A 283 28.17 3.50 -2.88
C VAL A 283 27.54 4.63 -2.05
N GLY A 284 27.86 4.68 -0.76
CA GLY A 284 27.40 5.72 0.16
C GLY A 284 28.07 7.06 -0.13
N HIS A 285 27.25 8.11 -0.17
CA HIS A 285 27.66 9.50 -0.37
C HIS A 285 27.24 10.38 0.81
N VAL A 286 26.10 10.05 1.45
CA VAL A 286 25.55 10.80 2.58
C VAL A 286 25.85 10.08 3.88
N SER A 287 26.56 10.76 4.78
CA SER A 287 26.93 10.24 6.11
C SER A 287 26.17 10.93 7.25
N GLY A 288 26.19 10.31 8.44
CA GLY A 288 25.73 10.92 9.70
C GLY A 288 24.26 10.64 10.06
N VAL A 289 23.52 9.99 9.17
CA VAL A 289 22.17 9.48 9.43
C VAL A 289 22.29 8.18 10.25
N PRO A 290 21.51 7.99 11.34
CA PRO A 290 21.49 6.72 12.07
C PRO A 290 21.15 5.54 11.15
N PRO A 291 21.80 4.37 11.32
CA PRO A 291 21.56 3.21 10.48
C PRO A 291 20.11 2.72 10.62
N THR A 292 19.51 2.34 9.51
CA THR A 292 18.16 1.78 9.47
C THR A 292 18.21 0.28 9.28
N VAL A 293 17.41 -0.44 10.07
CA VAL A 293 17.24 -1.88 9.98
C VAL A 293 15.78 -2.19 9.62
N TRP A 294 15.60 -2.82 8.48
CA TRP A 294 14.34 -3.42 8.07
C TRP A 294 14.09 -4.70 8.86
N VAL A 295 12.92 -4.80 9.48
CA VAL A 295 12.50 -5.95 10.29
C VAL A 295 11.17 -6.51 9.79
N PRO A 296 10.93 -7.83 9.89
CA PRO A 296 9.66 -8.44 9.48
C PRO A 296 8.45 -7.92 10.27
N SER A 297 8.64 -7.65 11.56
CA SER A 297 7.62 -7.17 12.49
C SER A 297 8.22 -6.11 13.41
N LEU A 298 7.74 -4.87 13.29
CA LEU A 298 8.15 -3.78 14.19
C LEU A 298 7.77 -4.09 15.64
N MET A 299 6.56 -4.58 15.87
CA MET A 299 6.04 -4.91 17.20
C MET A 299 6.95 -5.91 17.95
N GLU A 300 7.50 -6.90 17.24
CA GLU A 300 8.42 -7.87 17.85
C GLU A 300 9.82 -7.26 18.04
N ALA A 301 10.33 -6.57 17.02
CA ALA A 301 11.69 -6.04 17.02
C ALA A 301 11.93 -4.92 18.05
N GLU A 302 10.89 -4.16 18.37
CA GLU A 302 10.93 -3.16 19.45
C GLU A 302 11.26 -3.77 20.83
N ASN A 303 10.97 -5.06 21.01
CA ASN A 303 11.18 -5.78 22.27
C ASN A 303 12.48 -6.59 22.28
N TRP A 304 13.36 -6.42 21.30
CA TRP A 304 14.67 -7.07 21.28
C TRP A 304 15.48 -6.71 22.53
N ARG A 305 15.93 -7.73 23.27
CA ARG A 305 16.59 -7.58 24.58
C ARG A 305 17.79 -6.62 24.59
N PRO A 306 18.61 -6.47 23.52
CA PRO A 306 19.73 -5.54 23.53
C PRO A 306 19.34 -4.06 23.35
N LEU A 307 18.08 -3.78 23.00
CA LEU A 307 17.61 -2.46 22.59
C LEU A 307 16.61 -1.87 23.57
N ARG A 308 16.51 -0.54 23.54
CA ARG A 308 15.40 0.23 24.11
C ARG A 308 15.00 1.33 23.14
N ARG A 309 13.78 1.84 23.25
CA ARG A 309 13.39 3.06 22.53
C ARG A 309 14.29 4.22 22.97
N ALA A 310 14.70 5.06 22.01
CA ALA A 310 15.36 6.32 22.28
C ALA A 310 14.36 7.25 22.98
N LYS A 311 14.82 7.99 23.99
CA LYS A 311 14.01 9.01 24.65
C LYS A 311 13.99 10.28 23.80
N GLU A 312 13.00 11.12 24.04
CA GLU A 312 12.95 12.45 23.41
C GLU A 312 14.25 13.23 23.67
N GLY A 313 14.81 13.83 22.62
CA GLY A 313 16.09 14.55 22.66
C GLY A 313 17.34 13.65 22.59
N GLU A 314 17.24 12.33 22.74
CA GLU A 314 18.39 11.44 22.55
C GLU A 314 18.65 11.19 21.06
N ARG A 315 19.93 11.23 20.65
CA ARG A 315 20.33 10.71 19.34
C ARG A 315 20.16 9.18 19.33
N PRO A 316 19.38 8.60 18.41
CA PRO A 316 19.24 7.15 18.29
C PRO A 316 20.52 6.51 17.76
N ASP A 317 20.77 5.27 18.18
CA ASP A 317 21.90 4.47 17.68
C ASP A 317 21.52 3.72 16.40
N LEU A 318 20.23 3.39 16.23
CA LEU A 318 19.65 2.86 14.99
C LEU A 318 18.15 3.17 14.91
N VAL A 319 17.56 2.94 13.74
CA VAL A 319 16.12 3.05 13.52
C VAL A 319 15.59 1.72 13.00
N LEU A 320 14.56 1.18 13.65
CA LEU A 320 13.83 0.01 13.15
C LEU A 320 12.68 0.46 12.24
N GLN A 321 12.49 -0.24 11.12
CA GLN A 321 11.37 -0.02 10.21
C GLN A 321 10.83 -1.35 9.67
N GLN A 322 9.55 -1.41 9.33
CA GLN A 322 8.94 -2.57 8.67
C GLN A 322 8.66 -2.24 7.19
N PRO A 323 9.10 -3.08 6.24
CA PRO A 323 8.95 -2.78 4.83
C PRO A 323 7.51 -2.95 4.36
N GLY A 324 7.05 -2.06 3.47
CA GLY A 324 5.76 -2.20 2.79
C GLY A 324 5.73 -3.32 1.73
N PHE A 325 6.92 -3.73 1.26
CA PHE A 325 7.10 -4.74 0.21
C PHE A 325 8.13 -5.80 0.66
N PRO A 326 7.78 -6.65 1.65
CA PRO A 326 8.70 -7.58 2.28
C PRO A 326 9.25 -8.66 1.33
N GLN A 327 8.48 -9.12 0.33
CA GLN A 327 8.97 -10.13 -0.62
C GLN A 327 9.99 -9.55 -1.60
N SER A 328 9.75 -8.34 -2.11
CA SER A 328 10.68 -7.60 -2.98
C SER A 328 11.98 -7.29 -2.27
N LEU A 329 11.91 -6.88 -1.01
CA LEU A 329 13.08 -6.63 -0.17
C LEU A 329 13.81 -7.95 0.11
N GLY A 330 13.10 -8.92 0.71
CA GLY A 330 13.70 -10.17 1.20
C GLY A 330 14.36 -11.00 0.11
N ARG A 331 13.74 -11.10 -1.07
CA ARG A 331 14.29 -11.86 -2.22
C ARG A 331 15.48 -11.14 -2.88
N GLY A 332 15.56 -9.83 -2.73
CA GLY A 332 16.66 -9.02 -3.26
C GLY A 332 17.88 -8.93 -2.35
N VAL A 333 17.78 -9.34 -1.09
CA VAL A 333 18.86 -9.18 -0.09
C VAL A 333 20.20 -9.69 -0.62
N VAL A 334 21.24 -8.89 -0.38
CA VAL A 334 22.64 -9.26 -0.60
C VAL A 334 23.37 -9.33 0.74
N TYR A 335 24.46 -10.11 0.79
CA TYR A 335 25.28 -10.22 1.98
C TYR A 335 26.59 -9.46 1.83
N ARG A 336 26.89 -8.58 2.79
CA ARG A 336 28.14 -7.82 2.88
C ARG A 336 28.75 -8.03 4.26
N ASP A 337 29.98 -8.56 4.30
CA ASP A 337 30.66 -8.92 5.55
C ASP A 337 29.80 -9.80 6.48
N GLY A 338 29.00 -10.70 5.89
CA GLY A 338 28.09 -11.58 6.63
C GLY A 338 26.81 -10.91 7.13
N LEU A 339 26.56 -9.65 6.79
CA LEU A 339 25.33 -8.93 7.13
C LEU A 339 24.35 -8.92 5.95
N PRO A 340 23.05 -9.13 6.20
CA PRO A 340 22.02 -8.91 5.21
C PRO A 340 21.85 -7.40 4.95
N VAL A 341 21.92 -7.02 3.68
CA VAL A 341 21.79 -5.64 3.18
C VAL A 341 20.77 -5.63 2.06
N THR A 342 19.95 -4.58 1.97
CA THR A 342 19.05 -4.39 0.85
C THR A 342 19.83 -4.27 -0.46
N ASP A 343 19.27 -4.77 -1.57
CA ASP A 343 19.89 -4.57 -2.89
C ASP A 343 19.97 -3.09 -3.27
N ILE A 344 20.74 -2.80 -4.31
CA ILE A 344 20.97 -1.44 -4.79
C ILE A 344 19.69 -0.76 -5.29
N ILE A 345 18.75 -1.50 -5.89
CA ILE A 345 17.47 -0.92 -6.34
C ILE A 345 16.62 -0.58 -5.13
N GLN A 346 16.53 -1.48 -4.14
CA GLN A 346 15.82 -1.21 -2.90
C GLN A 346 16.43 -0.02 -2.15
N THR A 347 17.77 0.02 -2.03
CA THR A 347 18.49 1.14 -1.43
C THR A 347 18.15 2.46 -2.11
N TRP A 348 18.17 2.49 -3.44
CA TRP A 348 17.81 3.66 -4.23
C TRP A 348 16.35 4.09 -4.02
N LEU A 349 15.40 3.16 -3.96
CA LEU A 349 14.00 3.46 -3.67
C LEU A 349 13.83 4.02 -2.26
N ASP A 350 14.43 3.38 -1.25
CA ASP A 350 14.31 3.74 0.16
C ASP A 350 14.86 5.14 0.44
N VAL A 351 16.01 5.51 -0.15
CA VAL A 351 16.59 6.84 0.08
C VAL A 351 15.91 7.95 -0.71
N SER A 352 15.20 7.62 -1.80
CA SER A 352 14.71 8.61 -2.77
C SER A 352 13.74 9.65 -2.19
N ALA A 353 12.98 9.28 -1.15
CA ALA A 353 12.01 10.13 -0.47
C ALA A 353 12.39 10.41 1.00
N HIS A 354 13.61 10.07 1.41
CA HIS A 354 14.04 10.26 2.79
C HIS A 354 14.30 11.76 3.08
N PRO A 355 13.84 12.34 4.22
CA PRO A 355 13.90 13.79 4.46
C PRO A 355 15.30 14.36 4.68
N ALA A 356 16.25 13.50 5.03
CA ALA A 356 17.66 13.86 4.97
C ALA A 356 18.09 14.13 3.51
N ARG A 357 19.39 14.18 3.22
CA ARG A 357 19.92 14.31 1.84
C ARG A 357 19.66 13.06 0.97
N GLY A 358 18.49 12.43 1.09
CA GLY A 358 18.09 11.22 0.38
C GLY A 358 17.99 11.41 -1.13
N ALA A 359 17.45 12.55 -1.58
CA ALA A 359 17.42 12.91 -2.99
C ALA A 359 18.83 12.97 -3.62
N GLU A 360 19.82 13.45 -2.86
CA GLU A 360 21.21 13.51 -3.29
C GLU A 360 21.84 12.12 -3.37
N GLN A 361 21.68 11.29 -2.34
CA GLN A 361 22.13 9.90 -2.38
C GLN A 361 21.49 9.15 -3.57
N ALA A 362 20.19 9.32 -3.81
CA ALA A 362 19.50 8.68 -4.91
C ALA A 362 20.01 9.15 -6.29
N ALA A 363 20.31 10.45 -6.44
CA ALA A 363 20.88 11.01 -7.66
C ALA A 363 22.30 10.47 -7.92
N GLU A 364 23.13 10.32 -6.89
CA GLU A 364 24.46 9.71 -7.01
C GLU A 364 24.37 8.26 -7.52
N LEU A 365 23.41 7.48 -7.00
CA LEU A 365 23.17 6.12 -7.47
C LEU A 365 22.73 6.10 -8.95
N GLU A 366 21.86 7.03 -9.35
CA GLU A 366 21.38 7.16 -10.73
C GLU A 366 22.47 7.55 -11.72
N HIS A 367 23.37 8.46 -11.36
CA HIS A 367 24.49 8.84 -12.22
C HIS A 367 25.62 7.81 -12.24
N GLY A 368 25.73 7.01 -11.16
CA GLY A 368 26.72 5.97 -11.03
C GLY A 368 26.19 4.58 -11.38
N VAL A 369 26.05 3.73 -10.36
CA VAL A 369 25.84 2.29 -10.52
C VAL A 369 24.48 1.90 -11.13
N LEU A 370 23.49 2.80 -11.11
CA LEU A 370 22.17 2.59 -11.70
C LEU A 370 21.95 3.33 -13.02
N VAL A 371 22.99 3.91 -13.64
CA VAL A 371 22.85 4.67 -14.89
C VAL A 371 22.16 3.88 -16.00
N ASN A 372 22.45 2.60 -16.14
CA ASN A 372 21.79 1.74 -17.12
C ASN A 372 20.39 1.34 -16.65
N VAL A 373 20.08 1.36 -15.36
CA VAL A 373 18.77 0.95 -14.83
C VAL A 373 17.74 2.07 -14.95
N THR A 374 18.14 3.32 -14.69
CA THR A 374 17.23 4.47 -14.63
C THR A 374 17.39 5.44 -15.80
N GLY A 375 18.54 5.43 -16.48
CA GLY A 375 18.82 6.24 -17.65
C GLY A 375 18.07 5.78 -18.89
N GLU A 376 17.90 6.68 -19.85
CA GLU A 376 17.54 6.30 -21.21
C GLU A 376 18.78 5.61 -21.79
N GLY A 377 18.78 4.27 -21.78
CA GLY A 377 19.90 3.50 -22.32
C GLY A 377 20.22 3.97 -23.74
N ALA A 378 21.51 4.08 -24.03
CA ALA A 378 22.04 4.40 -25.35
C ALA A 378 21.49 3.48 -26.46
#